data_AF-A0AAW0E2D9-F1
#
_entry.id   AF-A0AAW0E2D9-F1
#
_cell.length_a   1.000
_cell.length_b   1.000
_cell.length_c   1.000
_cell.angle_alpha   90.00
_cell.angle_beta   90.00
_cell.angle_gamma   90.00
#
_symmetry.space_group_name_H-M   'P 1'
#
loop_
_entity.id
_entity.type
_entity.pdbx_description
1 polymer ?
#
loop_
_entity_poly.entity_id
_entity_poly.type
_entity_poly.pdbx_seq_one_letter_code
_entity_poly.pdbx_strand_id
1 'polypeptide(L)'
;MAPQFSKGETVRYKPIGGPDSNTPESVGTIIDVLTEPGVQADRHVNASEEDPRYEIENANTGKTSAIYEKNIIGRESAASEDPEE
;
A
#
# COMPACT_ATOMS: atom_id res chain seq x y z
N MET A 1 3.10 11.74 12.84
CA MET A 1 1.83 10.96 12.87
C MET A 1 2.21 9.48 12.78
N ALA A 2 1.44 8.55 13.35
CA ALA A 2 1.76 7.12 13.20
C ALA A 2 1.26 6.62 11.83
N PRO A 3 2.00 5.72 11.14
CA PRO A 3 1.55 5.12 9.88
C PRO A 3 0.22 4.39 10.09
N GLN A 4 -0.70 4.54 9.14
CA GLN A 4 -2.04 3.94 9.25
C GLN A 4 -2.02 2.42 9.09
N PHE A 5 -1.02 1.89 8.39
CA PHE A 5 -0.85 0.46 8.14
C PHE A 5 0.49 -0.05 8.65
N SER A 6 0.59 -1.35 8.90
CA SER A 6 1.79 -1.99 9.45
C SER A 6 2.28 -3.15 8.58
N LYS A 7 3.57 -3.46 8.73
CA LYS A 7 4.20 -4.64 8.13
C LYS A 7 3.47 -5.92 8.55
N GLY A 8 3.15 -6.76 7.57
CA GLY A 8 2.40 -8.01 7.71
C GLY A 8 0.91 -7.88 7.38
N GLU A 9 0.38 -6.66 7.18
CA GLU A 9 -1.01 -6.48 6.79
C GLU A 9 -1.24 -6.65 5.29
N THR A 10 -2.32 -7.34 4.94
CA THR A 10 -2.81 -7.39 3.57
C THR A 10 -3.66 -6.16 3.30
N VAL A 11 -3.38 -5.45 2.21
CA VAL A 11 -4.08 -4.22 1.83
C VAL A 11 -4.44 -4.23 0.34
N ARG A 12 -5.48 -3.45 0.00
CA ARG A 12 -5.82 -3.13 -1.39
C ARG A 12 -5.24 -1.78 -1.75
N TYR A 13 -4.62 -1.71 -2.91
CA TYR A 13 -3.93 -0.50 -3.37
C TYR A 13 -4.01 -0.35 -4.89
N LYS A 14 -3.82 0.86 -5.40
CA LYS A 14 -3.69 1.11 -6.84
C LYS A 14 -2.21 1.26 -7.23
N PRO A 15 -1.62 0.33 -8.01
CA PRO A 15 -0.20 0.37 -8.35
C PRO A 15 0.15 1.45 -9.38
N ILE A 16 -0.80 1.86 -10.23
CA ILE A 16 -0.56 2.80 -11.34
C ILE A 16 -1.64 3.88 -11.32
N GLY A 17 -1.19 5.13 -11.52
CA GLY A 17 -2.04 6.22 -12.00
C GLY A 17 -2.81 7.04 -10.95
N GLY A 18 -2.54 6.84 -9.65
CA GLY A 18 -3.18 7.65 -8.62
C GLY A 18 -4.66 7.30 -8.38
N PRO A 19 -5.32 7.99 -7.44
CA PRO A 19 -6.70 7.67 -7.03
C PRO A 19 -7.71 7.72 -8.19
N ASP A 20 -7.53 8.66 -9.13
CA ASP A 20 -8.38 8.87 -10.31
C ASP A 20 -8.13 7.92 -11.50
N SER A 21 -7.13 7.04 -11.42
CA SER A 21 -6.90 6.12 -12.53
C SER A 21 -7.89 4.95 -12.56
N ASN A 22 -8.25 4.57 -13.78
CA ASN A 22 -9.01 3.37 -14.12
C ASN A 22 -8.18 2.08 -13.98
N THR A 23 -7.01 2.15 -13.33
CA THR A 23 -6.21 0.97 -13.06
C THR A 23 -6.91 0.12 -12.00
N PRO A 24 -7.06 -1.19 -12.22
CA PRO A 24 -7.67 -2.07 -11.22
C PRO A 24 -6.88 -2.01 -9.91
N GLU A 25 -7.61 -2.05 -8.80
CA GLU A 25 -7.02 -2.27 -7.50
C GLU A 25 -6.29 -3.61 -7.48
N SER A 26 -5.21 -3.66 -6.73
CA SER A 26 -4.41 -4.86 -6.51
C SER A 26 -4.34 -5.15 -5.03
N VAL A 27 -4.22 -6.43 -4.72
CA VAL A 27 -4.03 -6.91 -3.34
C VAL A 27 -2.56 -7.25 -3.14
N GLY A 28 -2.02 -6.86 -2.00
CA GLY A 28 -0.66 -7.20 -1.61
C GLY A 28 -0.45 -7.10 -0.11
N THR A 29 0.68 -7.64 0.33
CA THR A 29 1.06 -7.64 1.75
C THR A 29 2.10 -6.56 1.97
N ILE A 30 1.91 -5.74 3.00
CA ILE A 30 2.90 -4.75 3.41
C ILE A 30 4.09 -5.51 4.00
N ILE A 31 5.25 -5.41 3.36
CA ILE A 31 6.48 -6.04 3.83
C ILE A 31 7.42 -5.04 4.50
N ASP A 32 7.23 -3.74 4.28
CA ASP A 32 8.01 -2.69 4.93
C ASP A 32 7.29 -1.33 4.95
N VAL A 33 7.65 -0.47 5.91
CA VAL A 33 7.08 0.88 6.05
C VAL A 33 8.23 1.85 6.37
N LEU A 34 8.45 2.81 5.47
CA LEU A 34 9.42 3.89 5.66
C LEU A 34 8.69 5.19 6.01
N THR A 35 9.09 5.81 7.11
CA THR A 35 8.70 7.16 7.52
C THR A 35 9.84 8.16 7.35
N GLU A 36 10.95 7.73 6.76
CA GLU A 36 12.16 8.51 6.53
C GLU A 36 12.73 8.20 5.13
N PRO A 37 13.46 9.13 4.50
CA PRO A 37 14.03 8.90 3.17
C PRO A 37 14.99 7.71 3.19
N GLY A 38 14.82 6.80 2.25
CA GLY A 38 15.51 5.52 2.25
C GLY A 38 15.40 4.78 0.92
N VAL A 39 15.65 3.48 0.94
CA VAL A 39 15.56 2.61 -0.25
C VAL A 39 14.47 1.56 -0.02
N GLN A 40 13.52 1.48 -0.94
CA GLN A 40 12.48 0.46 -1.01
C GLN A 40 12.29 0.00 -2.45
N ALA A 41 12.01 -1.28 -2.65
CA ALA A 41 11.84 -1.93 -3.94
C ALA A 41 12.98 -1.57 -4.92
N ASP A 42 14.22 -1.65 -4.40
CA ASP A 42 15.47 -1.31 -5.10
C ASP A 42 15.53 0.13 -5.64
N ARG A 43 14.76 1.06 -5.06
CA ARG A 43 14.68 2.46 -5.47
C ARG A 43 14.78 3.40 -4.28
N HIS A 44 15.42 4.55 -4.48
CA HIS A 44 15.43 5.62 -3.48
C HIS A 44 14.05 6.25 -3.42
N VAL A 45 13.45 6.28 -2.23
CA VAL A 45 12.14 6.86 -1.95
C VAL A 45 12.28 7.99 -0.95
N ASN A 46 11.56 9.08 -1.21
CA ASN A 46 11.49 10.18 -0.27
C ASN A 46 10.24 9.96 0.58
N ALA A 47 10.45 9.40 1.78
CA ALA A 47 9.39 9.16 2.75
C ALA A 47 9.57 10.11 3.94
N SER A 48 8.49 10.43 4.62
CA SER A 48 8.49 11.32 5.78
C SER A 48 7.37 10.91 6.74
N GLU A 49 7.38 11.41 7.97
CA GLU A 49 6.31 11.13 8.95
C GLU A 49 4.92 11.60 8.49
N GLU A 50 4.88 12.60 7.58
CA GLU A 50 3.65 13.14 6.98
C GLU A 50 3.25 12.38 5.69
N ASP A 51 4.21 11.77 5.00
CA ASP A 51 4.00 11.06 3.74
C ASP A 51 4.82 9.75 3.76
N PRO A 52 4.36 8.74 4.53
CA PRO A 52 5.04 7.47 4.64
C PRO A 52 4.96 6.65 3.35
N ARG A 53 5.96 5.79 3.16
CA ARG A 53 6.10 4.90 2.00
C ARG A 53 5.94 3.44 2.42
N TYR A 54 4.99 2.76 1.79
CA TYR A 54 4.68 1.37 2.07
C TYR A 54 5.24 0.48 0.98
N GLU A 55 6.08 -0.48 1.35
CA GLU A 55 6.52 -1.53 0.46
C GLU A 55 5.49 -2.64 0.46
N ILE A 56 4.80 -2.79 -0.66
CA ILE A 56 3.74 -3.79 -0.81
C ILE A 56 4.21 -4.86 -1.79
N GLU A 57 4.25 -6.10 -1.34
CA GLU A 57 4.44 -7.27 -2.18
C GLU A 57 3.10 -7.66 -2.81
N ASN A 58 3.00 -7.54 -4.13
CA ASN A 58 1.81 -7.87 -4.87
C ASN A 58 1.54 -9.38 -4.81
N ALA A 59 0.39 -9.79 -4.27
CA ALA A 59 0.07 -11.20 -4.10
C ALA A 59 -0.12 -11.96 -5.44
N ASN A 60 -0.42 -11.25 -6.54
CA ASN A 60 -0.63 -11.85 -7.86
C ASN A 60 0.68 -12.09 -8.63
N THR A 61 1.65 -11.18 -8.48
CA THR A 61 2.89 -11.17 -9.29
C THR A 61 4.16 -11.42 -8.49
N GLY A 62 4.10 -11.37 -7.15
CA GLY A 62 5.25 -11.47 -6.25
C GLY A 62 6.21 -10.27 -6.35
N LYS A 63 5.81 -9.19 -7.01
CA LYS A 63 6.63 -7.99 -7.15
C LYS A 63 6.39 -7.03 -5.98
N THR A 64 7.48 -6.49 -5.45
CA THR A 64 7.44 -5.44 -4.43
C THR A 64 7.32 -4.07 -5.09
N SER A 65 6.56 -3.17 -4.47
CA SER A 65 6.37 -1.81 -4.98
C SER A 65 6.20 -0.85 -3.81
N ALA A 66 6.88 0.29 -3.91
CA ALA A 66 6.75 1.38 -2.95
C ALA A 66 5.54 2.25 -3.30
N ILE A 67 4.53 2.26 -2.43
CA ILE A 67 3.23 2.88 -2.61
C ILE A 67 3.03 3.97 -1.54
N TYR A 68 2.41 5.11 -1.90
CA TYR A 68 2.05 6.13 -0.91
C TYR A 68 0.80 5.68 -0.14
N GLU A 69 0.68 6.07 1.12
CA GLU A 69 -0.53 5.82 1.92
C GLU A 69 -1.82 6.15 1.18
N LYS A 70 -1.87 7.31 0.51
CA LYS A 70 -3.02 7.78 -0.29
C LYS A 70 -3.43 6.90 -1.48
N ASN A 71 -2.58 5.96 -1.90
CA ASN A 71 -2.91 5.00 -2.96
C ASN A 71 -3.38 3.65 -2.39
N ILE A 72 -3.28 3.47 -1.07
CA ILE A 72 -3.87 2.33 -0.36
C ILE A 72 -5.35 2.67 -0.14
N ILE A 73 -6.21 1.83 -0.68
CA ILE A 73 -7.67 1.99 -0.63
C ILE A 73 -8.18 1.57 0.76
N GLY A 74 -7.60 0.51 1.32
CA GLY A 74 -7.95 0.01 2.63
C GLY A 74 -7.27 -1.31 2.96
N ARG A 75 -7.42 -1.74 4.21
CA ARG A 75 -6.97 -3.05 4.67
C ARG A 75 -7.89 -4.15 4.13
N GLU A 76 -7.30 -5.21 3.62
CA GLU A 76 -7.96 -6.50 3.36
C GLU A 76 -8.15 -7.22 4.70
N SER A 77 -8.92 -6.62 5.59
CA SER A 77 -9.42 -7.32 6.77
C SER A 77 -10.64 -8.12 6.34
N ALA A 78 -10.65 -9.42 6.65
CA ALA A 78 -11.85 -10.22 6.64
C ALA A 78 -12.99 -9.47 7.36
N ALA A 79 -14.17 -9.44 6.73
CA ALA A 79 -15.43 -8.86 7.20
C ALA A 79 -15.64 -7.34 7.01
N SER A 80 -16.18 -7.01 5.85
CA SER A 80 -17.48 -6.33 5.80
C SER A 80 -18.28 -6.96 4.65
N GLU A 81 -18.85 -8.12 4.92
CA GLU A 81 -20.14 -8.50 4.34
C GLU A 81 -21.14 -7.41 4.76
N ASP A 82 -21.32 -6.40 3.91
CA ASP A 82 -22.56 -5.63 3.86
C ASP A 82 -23.31 -6.14 2.63
N PRO A 83 -24.25 -7.10 2.77
CA PRO A 83 -25.27 -7.27 1.76
C PRO A 83 -26.20 -6.07 1.84
N GLU A 84 -26.05 -5.10 0.93
CA GLU A 84 -27.15 -4.15 0.69
C GLU A 84 -28.31 -4.93 0.04
N GLU A 85 -29.46 -4.93 0.74
CA GLU A 85 -30.78 -5.44 0.32
C GLU A 85 -31.39 -4.67 -0.86
#